data_AF-A0A952I873-F1
#
_entry.id   AF-A0A952I873-F1
#
_cell.length_a   1.000
_cell.length_b   1.000
_cell.length_c   1.000
_cell.angle_alpha   90.00
_cell.angle_beta   90.00
_cell.angle_gamma   90.00
#
_symmetry.space_group_name_H-M   'P 1'
#
loop_
_entity.id
_entity.type
_entity.pdbx_description
1 polymer ?
#
loop_
_entity_poly.entity_id
_entity_poly.type
_entity_poly.pdbx_seq_one_letter_code
_entity_poly.pdbx_strand_id
1 'polypeptide(L)' 'MISGNAFDVIGALNYGMKSAWVKRSPKQIFDPWGLEPTQIIGSIAELKNALD' A
#
# COMPACT_ATOMS: atom_id res chain seq x y z
N MET A 1 8.12 -2.32 0.54
CA MET A 1 7.96 -1.01 -0.11
C MET A 1 6.87 -0.22 0.61
N ILE A 2 6.98 1.11 0.71
CA ILE A 2 5.92 1.97 1.28
C ILE A 2 5.71 3.14 0.34
N SER A 3 4.49 3.32 -0.19
CA SER A 3 4.18 4.43 -1.09
C SER A 3 2.70 4.81 -1.02
N GLY A 4 2.40 6.08 -1.29
CA GLY A 4 1.04 6.55 -1.53
C GLY A 4 0.59 6.42 -2.99
N ASN A 5 1.49 6.07 -3.89
CA ASN A 5 1.20 5.79 -5.30
C ASN A 5 0.93 4.28 -5.47
N ALA A 6 -0.22 3.93 -6.05
CA ALA A 6 -0.61 2.52 -6.25
C ALA A 6 0.38 1.78 -7.16
N PHE A 7 0.94 2.44 -8.19
CA PHE A 7 1.87 1.81 -9.13
C PHE A 7 3.16 1.33 -8.47
N ASP A 8 3.74 2.10 -7.55
CA ASP A 8 4.96 1.69 -6.84
C ASP A 8 4.72 0.43 -5.98
N VAL A 9 3.54 0.38 -5.35
CA VAL A 9 3.12 -0.74 -4.49
C VAL A 9 2.84 -1.98 -5.35
N ILE A 10 2.09 -1.84 -6.45
CA ILE A 10 1.83 -2.91 -7.42
C ILE A 10 3.15 -3.46 -7.97
N GLY A 11 4.09 -2.59 -8.36
CA GLY A 11 5.41 -2.99 -8.81
C GLY A 11 6.13 -3.81 -7.75
N ALA A 12 6.21 -3.33 -6.52
CA ALA A 12 6.85 -4.05 -5.42
C ALA A 12 6.19 -5.42 -5.11
N LEU A 13 4.86 -5.52 -5.18
CA LEU A 13 4.13 -6.78 -5.02
C LEU A 13 4.48 -7.80 -6.11
N ASN A 14 4.59 -7.37 -7.37
CA ASN A 14 4.99 -8.25 -8.48
C ASN A 14 6.41 -8.81 -8.33
N TYR A 15 7.30 -8.11 -7.62
CA TYR A 15 8.63 -8.59 -7.25
C TYR A 15 8.66 -9.39 -5.93
N GLY A 16 7.49 -9.72 -5.36
CA GLY A 16 7.39 -10.51 -4.13
C GLY A 16 7.70 -9.74 -2.84
N MET A 17 7.76 -8.41 -2.89
CA MET A 17 8.01 -7.60 -1.69
C MET A 17 6.72 -7.40 -0.89
N LYS A 18 6.83 -7.42 0.45
CA LYS A 18 5.80 -6.86 1.33
C LYS A 18 5.67 -5.35 1.08
N SER A 19 4.44 -4.87 0.96
CA SER A 19 4.18 -3.48 0.59
C SER A 19 3.05 -2.84 1.38
N ALA A 20 3.27 -1.62 1.86
CA ALA A 20 2.24 -0.81 2.52
C ALA A 20 1.79 0.34 1.61
N TRP A 21 0.48 0.45 1.38
CA TRP A 21 -0.10 1.54 0.60
C TRP A 21 -0.65 2.63 1.52
N VAL A 22 -0.16 3.86 1.34
CA VAL A 22 -0.61 5.04 2.10
C VAL A 22 -1.83 5.67 1.42
N LYS A 23 -3.03 5.18 1.77
CA LYS A 23 -4.32 5.61 1.20
C LYS A 23 -4.82 6.90 1.87
N ARG A 24 -4.31 8.04 1.40
CA ARG A 24 -4.65 9.39 1.95
C ARG A 24 -6.09 9.83 1.66
N SER A 25 -6.75 9.23 0.68
CA SER A 25 -8.15 9.54 0.34
C SER A 25 -8.96 8.25 0.22
N PRO A 26 -10.14 8.16 0.86
CA PRO A 26 -10.97 6.96 0.79
C PRO A 26 -11.46 6.65 -0.63
N LYS A 27 -11.54 7.69 -1.49
CA LYS A 27 -11.98 7.59 -2.89
C LYS A 27 -10.90 7.05 -3.84
N GLN A 28 -9.63 6.94 -3.40
CA GLN A 28 -8.60 6.36 -4.24
C GLN A 28 -8.84 4.86 -4.43
N ILE A 29 -8.77 4.45 -5.69
CA ILE A 29 -8.80 3.04 -6.12
C ILE A 29 -7.34 2.56 -6.15
N PHE A 30 -7.09 1.37 -5.61
CA PHE A 30 -5.76 0.77 -5.59
C PHE A 30 -5.46 0.06 -6.92
N ASP A 31 -5.96 -1.17 -7.05
CA ASP A 31 -5.85 -1.99 -8.22
C ASP A 31 -7.24 -2.55 -8.55
N PRO A 32 -7.86 -2.17 -9.69
CA PRO A 32 -9.13 -2.74 -10.12
C PRO A 32 -9.01 -4.20 -10.61
N TRP A 33 -7.80 -4.75 -10.73
CA TRP A 33 -7.53 -6.08 -11.28
C TRP A 33 -7.16 -7.14 -10.23
N GLY A 34 -7.00 -6.77 -8.96
CA GLY A 34 -7.07 -7.71 -7.83
C GLY A 34 -5.82 -7.89 -6.98
N LEU A 35 -4.72 -7.16 -7.21
CA LEU A 35 -3.63 -7.14 -6.22
C LEU A 35 -4.06 -6.34 -4.99
N GLU A 36 -3.62 -6.79 -3.82
CA GLU A 36 -3.79 -6.08 -2.56
C GLU A 36 -2.44 -5.80 -1.91
N PRO A 37 -2.24 -4.61 -1.32
CA PRO A 37 -1.06 -4.35 -0.53
C PRO A 37 -1.06 -5.22 0.73
N THR A 38 0.13 -5.51 1.24
CA THR A 38 0.28 -6.21 2.53
C THR A 38 -0.34 -5.43 3.67
N GLN A 39 -0.29 -4.10 3.62
CA GLN A 39 -0.96 -3.21 4.57
C GLN A 39 -1.54 -1.97 3.88
N ILE A 40 -2.68 -1.49 4.38
CA ILE A 40 -3.26 -0.20 4.00
C ILE A 40 -3.23 0.71 5.23
N ILE A 41 -2.61 1.88 5.09
CA ILE A 41 -2.54 2.89 6.17
C ILE A 41 -3.02 4.25 5.65
N GLY A 42 -3.68 5.04 6.49
CA GLY A 42 -4.16 6.37 6.13
C GLY A 42 -3.04 7.42 6.11
N SER A 43 -2.02 7.21 6.94
CA SER A 43 -0.87 8.09 7.09
C SER A 43 0.39 7.28 7.42
N ILE A 44 1.57 7.86 7.16
CA ILE A 44 2.85 7.21 7.50
C ILE A 44 3.04 7.03 9.01
N ALA A 45 2.36 7.82 9.84
CA ALA A 45 2.42 7.71 11.30
C ALA A 45 1.81 6.40 11.82
N GLU A 46 0.84 5.84 11.09
CA GLU A 46 0.20 4.56 11.42
C GLU A 46 1.11 3.36 11.12
N LEU A 47 2.18 3.53 10.33
CA LEU A 47 3.09 2.45 9.95
C LEU A 47 3.65 1.71 11.16
N LYS A 48 3.98 2.44 12.24
CA LYS A 48 4.51 1.83 13.47
C LYS A 48 3.56 0.79 14.05
N ASN A 49 2.25 1.01 13.94
CA ASN A 49 1.25 0.08 14.45
C ASN A 49 0.92 -1.04 13.45
N ALA A 50 1.33 -0.88 12.20
CA ALA A 50 1.10 -1.85 11.12
C ALA A 50 2.26 -2.85 10.94
N LEU A 51 3.38 -2.62 11.63
CA LEU A 51 4.55 -3.49 11.69
C LEU A 51 4.57 -4.10 13.10
N ASP A 52 4.25 -5.40 13.23
CA ASP A 52 4.44 -6.17 14.46
C ASP A 52 5.94 -6.31 14.80
#